data_AF-A0A4P0XU12-F1
#
_entry.id   AF-A0A4P0XU12-F1
#
_cell.length_a   1.000
_cell.length_b   1.000
_cell.length_c   1.000
_cell.angle_alpha   90.00
_cell.angle_beta   90.00
_cell.angle_gamma   90.00
#
_symmetry.space_group_name_H-M   'P 1'
#
loop_
_entity.id
_entity.type
_entity.pdbx_description
1 polymer ?
#
loop_
_entity_poly.entity_id
_entity_poly.type
_entity_poly.pdbx_seq_one_letter_code
_entity_poly.pdbx_strand_id
1 'polypeptide(L)'
;MSPLSLDEAYLDVSDSEHCHGSATLIAQEIRQTIERELRLTASAGVAPVKFLAKIASDMNKPNGQFVIAPHQVAEFVRALPLAKIPGVGKVSAAKLENMGLRTCGDVQNSDLAMLLKRFGKFGRILWERSHGIDEREIHNDRQRKSVGVERTLAEDIHEWPECEAIIENLYPELERRLAKVKPDLLIARQGIKLKFNDFQLTTQEHVWPRLNKEGSDRHRAQSLG
;
A
#
# COMPACT_ATOMS: atom_id res chain seq x y z
N MET A 1 16.12 -4.72 -3.00
CA MET A 1 14.92 -4.19 -3.69
C MET A 1 13.66 -4.68 -2.98
N SER A 2 12.68 -3.81 -2.75
CA SER A 2 11.39 -4.16 -2.14
C SER A 2 10.23 -3.78 -3.07
N PRO A 3 9.49 -4.75 -3.65
CA PRO A 3 8.35 -4.46 -4.52
C PRO A 3 7.16 -3.91 -3.72
N LEU A 4 6.48 -2.91 -4.27
CA LEU A 4 5.25 -2.31 -3.72
C LEU A 4 4.02 -2.85 -4.43
N SER A 5 4.10 -2.97 -5.75
CA SER A 5 3.08 -3.47 -6.67
C SER A 5 3.76 -4.25 -7.80
N LEU A 6 3.02 -4.59 -8.86
CA LEU A 6 3.58 -5.24 -10.04
C LEU A 6 4.55 -4.31 -10.81
N ASP A 7 4.30 -3.01 -10.76
CA ASP A 7 4.94 -1.97 -11.57
C ASP A 7 5.80 -0.99 -10.75
N GLU A 8 5.84 -1.12 -9.42
CA GLU A 8 6.62 -0.25 -8.53
C GLU A 8 7.50 -1.04 -7.55
N ALA A 9 8.74 -0.59 -7.38
CA ALA A 9 9.68 -1.11 -6.38
C ALA A 9 10.58 -0.01 -5.80
N TYR A 10 10.98 -0.18 -4.54
CA TYR A 10 12.09 0.59 -3.95
C TYR A 10 13.41 -0.14 -4.12
N LEU A 11 14.46 0.59 -4.47
CA LEU A 11 15.84 0.10 -4.51
C LEU A 11 16.67 0.91 -3.52
N ASP A 12 17.42 0.22 -2.66
CA ASP A 12 18.50 0.83 -1.89
C ASP A 12 19.77 0.68 -2.72
N VAL A 13 20.45 1.79 -2.98
CA VAL A 13 21.68 1.83 -3.78
C VAL A 13 22.80 2.54 -3.03
N SER A 14 22.65 2.72 -1.71
CA SER A 14 23.61 3.42 -0.86
C SER A 14 25.02 2.86 -0.97
N ASP A 15 25.15 1.53 -1.05
CA ASP A 15 26.43 0.80 -1.12
C ASP A 15 26.77 0.31 -2.55
N SER A 16 26.07 0.80 -3.57
CA SER A 16 26.28 0.35 -4.96
C SER A 16 27.47 1.05 -5.61
N GLU A 17 28.39 0.29 -6.21
CA GLU A 17 29.49 0.85 -7.01
C GLU A 17 29.09 1.15 -8.47
N HIS A 18 27.92 0.66 -8.91
CA HIS A 18 27.42 0.89 -10.27
C HIS A 18 27.27 2.38 -10.58
N CYS A 19 27.57 2.75 -11.83
CA CYS A 19 27.57 4.15 -12.28
C CYS A 19 28.34 5.08 -11.33
N HIS A 20 29.45 4.60 -10.74
CA HIS A 20 30.25 5.32 -9.74
C HIS A 20 29.46 5.75 -8.49
N GLY A 21 28.49 4.94 -8.06
CA GLY A 21 27.61 5.25 -6.93
C GLY A 21 26.54 6.32 -7.20
N SER A 22 26.41 6.77 -8.46
CA SER A 22 25.40 7.76 -8.82
C SER A 22 24.01 7.13 -8.94
N ALA A 23 23.18 7.27 -7.91
CA ALA A 23 21.79 6.84 -7.92
C ALA A 23 20.98 7.44 -9.10
N THR A 24 21.32 8.65 -9.54
CA THR A 24 20.71 9.30 -10.71
C THR A 24 21.02 8.55 -12.01
N LEU A 25 22.28 8.15 -12.21
CA LEU A 25 22.68 7.40 -13.40
C LEU A 25 22.17 5.96 -13.35
N ILE A 26 22.19 5.31 -12.17
CA ILE A 26 21.59 3.99 -11.96
C ILE A 26 20.10 4.03 -12.35
N ALA A 27 19.34 5.01 -11.88
CA ALA A 27 17.92 5.17 -12.23
C ALA A 27 17.71 5.37 -13.74
N GLN A 28 18.59 6.13 -14.40
CA GLN A 28 18.54 6.35 -15.84
C GLN A 28 18.83 5.06 -16.62
N GLU A 29 19.86 4.32 -16.23
CA GLU A 29 20.26 3.05 -16.86
C GLU A 29 19.19 1.97 -16.70
N ILE A 30 18.55 1.88 -15.52
CA ILE A 30 17.41 0.99 -15.28
C ILE A 30 16.26 1.32 -16.22
N ARG A 31 15.89 2.61 -16.32
CA ARG A 31 14.79 3.04 -17.21
C ARG A 31 15.07 2.71 -18.68
N GLN A 32 16.28 3.00 -19.15
CA GLN A 32 16.71 2.67 -20.52
C GLN A 32 16.73 1.15 -20.77
N THR A 33 17.13 0.37 -19.78
CA THR A 33 17.13 -1.10 -19.86
C THR A 33 15.71 -1.66 -19.93
N ILE A 34 14.78 -1.17 -19.11
CA ILE A 34 13.36 -1.52 -19.18
C ILE A 34 12.79 -1.22 -20.57
N GLU A 35 13.10 -0.05 -21.13
CA GLU A 35 12.64 0.33 -22.47
C GLU A 35 13.24 -0.57 -23.56
N ARG A 36 14.55 -0.84 -23.51
CA ARG A 36 15.25 -1.69 -24.47
C ARG A 36 14.74 -3.13 -24.46
N GLU A 37 14.53 -3.72 -23.28
CA GLU A 37 14.23 -5.15 -23.14
C GLU A 37 12.74 -5.45 -23.18
N LEU A 38 11.92 -4.59 -22.59
CA LEU A 38 10.48 -4.83 -22.44
C LEU A 38 9.63 -3.95 -23.37
N ARG A 39 10.22 -2.95 -24.04
CA ARG A 39 9.50 -1.94 -24.85
C ARG A 39 8.42 -1.21 -24.05
N LEU A 40 8.68 -1.02 -22.75
CA LEU A 40 7.84 -0.28 -21.83
C LEU A 40 8.63 0.91 -21.26
N THR A 41 7.97 2.03 -21.03
CA THR A 41 8.62 3.18 -20.37
C THR A 41 8.46 3.08 -18.85
N ALA A 42 9.45 3.61 -18.13
CA ALA A 42 9.41 3.73 -16.67
C ALA A 42 9.80 5.15 -16.25
N SER A 43 9.28 5.59 -15.11
CA SER A 43 9.72 6.81 -14.42
C SER A 43 10.40 6.43 -13.11
N ALA A 44 11.32 7.28 -12.64
CA ALA A 44 12.08 7.02 -11.43
C ALA A 44 12.17 8.25 -10.51
N GLY A 45 12.22 8.01 -9.21
CA GLY A 45 12.45 9.04 -8.20
C GLY A 45 13.64 8.66 -7.34
N VAL A 46 14.54 9.61 -7.12
CA VAL A 46 15.74 9.41 -6.28
C VAL A 46 15.68 10.41 -5.13
N ALA A 47 15.78 9.91 -3.89
CA ALA A 47 15.82 10.76 -2.70
C ALA A 47 16.48 10.01 -1.53
N PRO A 48 16.92 10.70 -0.45
CA PRO A 48 17.56 10.06 0.71
C PRO A 48 16.66 9.13 1.49
N VAL A 49 15.33 9.26 1.34
CA VAL A 49 14.35 8.44 2.07
C VAL A 49 13.18 8.01 1.19
N LYS A 50 12.55 6.88 1.56
CA LYS A 50 11.58 6.16 0.72
C LYS A 50 10.36 6.99 0.30
N PHE A 51 9.75 7.74 1.22
CA PHE A 51 8.53 8.48 0.86
C PHE A 51 8.83 9.60 -0.16
N LEU A 52 9.98 10.28 -0.03
CA LEU A 52 10.42 11.30 -0.98
C LEU A 52 10.78 10.68 -2.32
N ALA A 53 11.43 9.51 -2.34
CA ALA A 53 11.74 8.81 -3.58
C ALA A 53 10.44 8.44 -4.34
N LYS A 54 9.40 8.02 -3.62
CA LYS A 54 8.08 7.77 -4.23
C LYS A 54 7.44 9.04 -4.79
N ILE A 55 7.46 10.15 -4.03
CA ILE A 55 6.92 11.43 -4.53
C ILE A 55 7.69 11.90 -5.76
N ALA A 56 9.03 11.86 -5.72
CA ALA A 56 9.88 12.23 -6.84
C ALA A 56 9.56 11.43 -8.11
N SER A 57 9.25 10.13 -7.97
CA SER A 57 8.93 9.27 -9.10
C SER A 57 7.69 9.70 -9.89
N ASP A 58 6.79 10.47 -9.28
CA ASP A 58 5.59 11.01 -9.92
C ASP A 58 5.80 12.39 -10.57
N MET A 59 6.86 13.12 -10.25
CA MET A 59 7.00 14.54 -10.61
C MET A 59 7.28 14.76 -12.11
N ASN A 60 8.12 13.92 -12.69
CA ASN A 60 8.53 13.99 -14.11
C ASN A 60 7.96 12.82 -14.92
N LYS A 61 6.74 12.35 -14.59
CA LYS A 61 6.01 11.40 -15.44
C LYS A 61 5.47 12.12 -16.69
N PRO A 62 5.38 11.45 -17.86
CA PRO A 62 5.84 10.08 -18.15
C PRO A 62 7.30 10.00 -18.61
N ASN A 63 7.88 8.78 -18.58
CA ASN A 63 9.24 8.46 -19.05
C ASN A 63 10.32 9.48 -18.63
N GLY A 64 10.34 9.82 -17.35
CA GLY A 64 11.28 10.79 -16.80
C GLY A 64 11.68 10.44 -15.37
N GLN A 65 12.65 11.17 -14.84
CA GLN A 65 13.09 11.00 -13.46
C GLN A 65 13.26 12.33 -12.74
N PHE A 66 13.13 12.29 -11.41
CA PHE A 66 13.33 13.45 -10.55
C PHE A 66 14.22 13.07 -9.37
N VAL A 67 15.13 13.97 -9.00
CA VAL A 67 16.09 13.77 -7.92
C VAL A 67 15.88 14.84 -6.86
N ILE A 68 15.68 14.42 -5.62
CA ILE A 68 15.68 15.29 -4.45
C ILE A 68 17.01 15.04 -3.73
N ALA A 69 17.97 15.95 -3.88
CA ALA A 69 19.25 15.84 -3.17
C ALA A 69 19.08 16.18 -1.68
N PRO A 70 19.96 15.69 -0.78
CA PRO A 70 19.86 15.93 0.66
C PRO A 70 19.68 17.41 1.05
N HIS A 71 20.40 18.33 0.40
CA HIS A 71 20.31 19.76 0.67
C HIS A 71 18.98 20.39 0.23
N GLN A 72 18.23 19.74 -0.67
CA GLN A 72 16.93 20.22 -1.15
C GLN A 72 15.76 19.72 -0.27
N VAL A 73 16.00 18.72 0.59
CA VAL A 73 14.93 18.04 1.35
C VAL A 73 14.14 19.03 2.22
N ALA A 74 14.81 19.90 2.97
CA ALA A 74 14.14 20.81 3.89
C ALA A 74 13.16 21.77 3.20
N GLU A 75 13.61 22.40 2.11
CA GLU A 75 12.79 23.30 1.30
C GLU A 75 11.67 22.55 0.57
N PHE A 76 12.01 21.42 -0.06
CA PHE A 76 11.05 20.58 -0.78
C PHE A 76 9.92 20.12 0.14
N VAL A 77 10.26 19.59 1.32
CA VAL A 77 9.27 19.10 2.27
C VAL A 77 8.41 20.26 2.77
N ARG A 78 8.98 21.41 3.15
CA ARG A 78 8.19 22.55 3.65
C ARG A 78 7.04 22.93 2.72
N ALA A 79 7.27 22.97 1.40
CA ALA A 79 6.25 23.32 0.41
C ALA A 79 5.32 22.15 0.01
N LEU A 80 5.62 20.92 0.42
CA LEU A 80 4.92 19.71 -0.01
C LEU A 80 3.48 19.65 0.54
N PRO A 81 2.45 19.56 -0.32
CA PRO A 81 1.08 19.30 0.13
C PRO A 81 0.96 17.97 0.86
N LEU A 82 0.24 17.94 1.99
CA LEU A 82 0.11 16.73 2.82
C LEU A 82 -0.51 15.57 2.05
N ALA A 83 -1.46 15.85 1.14
CA ALA A 83 -2.10 14.84 0.30
C ALA A 83 -1.15 14.11 -0.67
N LYS A 84 0.08 14.63 -0.88
CA LYS A 84 1.12 13.94 -1.67
C LYS A 84 1.92 12.93 -0.84
N ILE A 85 1.86 12.98 0.48
CA ILE A 85 2.55 12.02 1.34
C ILE A 85 1.87 10.65 1.20
N PRO A 86 2.60 9.58 0.84
CA PRO A 86 2.04 8.24 0.82
C PRO A 86 1.43 7.84 2.16
N GLY A 87 0.14 7.48 2.16
CA GLY A 87 -0.64 7.18 3.36
C GLY A 87 -1.60 8.30 3.79
N VAL A 88 -1.47 9.52 3.24
CA VAL A 88 -2.46 10.59 3.42
C VAL A 88 -3.51 10.50 2.31
N GLY A 89 -4.56 9.70 2.53
CA GLY A 89 -5.69 9.58 1.61
C GLY A 89 -6.65 10.78 1.67
N LYS A 90 -7.63 10.83 0.75
CA LYS A 90 -8.63 11.92 0.64
C LYS A 90 -9.29 12.29 1.97
N VAL A 91 -9.68 11.28 2.77
CA VAL A 91 -10.35 11.48 4.06
C VAL A 91 -9.40 12.14 5.08
N SER A 92 -8.16 11.68 5.17
CA SER A 92 -7.15 12.27 6.06
C SER A 92 -6.79 13.68 5.63
N ALA A 93 -6.61 13.92 4.33
CA ALA A 93 -6.35 15.23 3.77
C ALA A 93 -7.47 16.23 4.12
N ALA A 94 -8.74 15.84 3.97
CA ALA A 94 -9.88 16.69 4.33
C ALA A 94 -9.93 17.01 5.83
N LYS A 95 -9.58 16.06 6.71
CA LYS A 95 -9.50 16.31 8.16
C LYS A 95 -8.38 17.30 8.51
N LEU A 96 -7.21 17.18 7.87
CA LEU A 96 -6.07 18.07 8.06
C LEU A 96 -6.39 19.48 7.55
N GLU A 97 -7.01 19.57 6.38
CA GLU A 97 -7.49 20.79 5.76
C GLU A 97 -8.47 21.55 6.69
N ASN A 98 -9.43 20.85 7.29
CA ASN A 98 -10.37 21.43 8.27
C ASN A 98 -9.67 21.95 9.55
N MET A 99 -8.42 21.52 9.80
CA MET A 99 -7.58 22.00 10.89
C MET A 99 -6.62 23.12 10.45
N GLY A 100 -6.70 23.57 9.19
CA GLY A 100 -5.80 24.57 8.62
C GLY A 100 -4.45 24.02 8.18
N LEU A 101 -4.29 22.69 8.06
CA LEU A 101 -3.04 22.03 7.70
C LEU A 101 -3.10 21.53 6.26
N ARG A 102 -2.43 22.21 5.33
CA ARG A 102 -2.42 21.87 3.89
C ARG A 102 -1.08 21.32 3.43
N THR A 103 -0.01 21.87 3.98
CA THR A 103 1.38 21.60 3.62
C THR A 103 2.15 21.02 4.80
N CYS A 104 3.31 20.42 4.54
CA CYS A 104 4.19 20.01 5.63
C CYS A 104 4.68 21.21 6.45
N GLY A 105 4.86 22.39 5.84
CA GLY A 105 5.19 23.62 6.56
C GLY A 105 4.14 23.97 7.62
N ASP A 106 2.86 23.77 7.33
CA ASP A 106 1.79 23.98 8.33
C ASP A 106 1.92 23.00 9.50
N VAL A 107 2.26 21.73 9.21
CA VAL A 107 2.49 20.70 10.23
C VAL A 107 3.74 21.00 11.05
N GLN A 108 4.83 21.47 10.43
CA GLN A 108 6.06 21.90 11.13
C GLN A 108 5.78 23.00 12.16
N ASN A 109 4.83 23.90 11.86
CA ASN A 109 4.42 24.98 12.75
C ASN A 109 3.34 24.57 13.77
N SER A 110 2.95 23.29 13.80
CA SER A 110 1.93 22.76 14.71
C SER A 110 2.54 21.93 15.84
N ASP A 111 1.78 21.79 16.93
CA ASP A 111 2.21 20.98 18.08
C ASP A 111 2.05 19.47 17.80
N LEU A 112 3.13 18.71 18.00
CA LEU A 112 3.13 17.25 17.91
C LEU A 112 2.11 16.61 18.87
N ALA A 113 1.93 17.15 20.08
CA ALA A 113 0.98 16.58 21.04
C ALA A 113 -0.46 16.66 20.53
N MET A 114 -0.80 17.74 19.83
CA MET A 114 -2.09 17.90 19.15
C MET A 114 -2.28 16.85 18.04
N LEU A 115 -1.25 16.62 17.21
CA LEU A 115 -1.30 15.61 16.14
C LEU A 115 -1.45 14.19 16.70
N LEU A 116 -0.73 13.87 17.78
CA LEU A 116 -0.84 12.58 18.47
C LEU A 116 -2.24 12.38 19.07
N LYS A 117 -2.81 13.42 19.70
CA LYS A 117 -4.16 13.35 20.27
C LYS A 117 -5.23 13.14 19.22
N ARG A 118 -5.09 13.77 18.03
CA ARG A 118 -6.09 13.70 16.95
C ARG A 118 -5.95 12.45 16.07
N PHE A 119 -4.72 12.00 15.82
CA PHE A 119 -4.42 10.99 14.80
C PHE A 119 -3.63 9.78 15.34
N GLY A 120 -3.27 9.76 16.62
CA GLY A 120 -2.51 8.67 17.23
C GLY A 120 -1.18 8.43 16.54
N LYS A 121 -0.88 7.16 16.22
CA LYS A 121 0.34 6.75 15.50
C LYS A 121 0.48 7.45 14.14
N PHE A 122 -0.63 7.71 13.46
CA PHE A 122 -0.59 8.43 12.18
C PHE A 122 -0.14 9.88 12.35
N GLY A 123 -0.48 10.53 13.46
CA GLY A 123 -0.01 11.89 13.77
C GLY A 123 1.51 11.97 13.91
N ARG A 124 2.12 10.95 14.51
CA ARG A 124 3.59 10.83 14.58
C ARG A 124 4.21 10.70 13.19
N ILE A 125 3.69 9.79 12.37
CA ILE A 125 4.18 9.58 11.00
C ILE A 125 4.04 10.87 10.19
N LEU A 126 2.89 11.56 10.29
CA LEU A 126 2.66 12.82 9.61
C LEU A 126 3.71 13.87 9.99
N TRP A 127 3.96 14.04 11.29
CA TRP A 127 4.97 14.97 11.79
C TRP A 127 6.37 14.62 11.28
N GLU A 128 6.79 13.35 11.38
CA GLU A 128 8.09 12.89 10.89
C GLU A 128 8.27 13.16 9.39
N ARG A 129 7.28 12.77 8.57
CA ARG A 129 7.32 12.98 7.11
C ARG A 129 7.32 14.47 6.76
N SER A 130 6.61 15.29 7.53
CA SER A 130 6.67 16.75 7.41
C SER A 130 8.02 17.36 7.81
N HIS A 131 8.93 16.60 8.43
CA HIS A 131 10.32 17.00 8.69
C HIS A 131 11.32 16.25 7.80
N GLY A 132 10.85 15.54 6.77
CA GLY A 132 11.72 14.75 5.87
C GLY A 132 12.26 13.46 6.50
N ILE A 133 11.76 13.07 7.67
CA ILE A 133 12.21 11.89 8.41
C ILE A 133 11.40 10.68 7.96
N ASP A 134 12.10 9.59 7.62
CA ASP A 134 11.51 8.29 7.31
C ASP A 134 12.54 7.17 7.49
N GLU A 135 12.55 6.59 8.69
CA GLU A 135 13.49 5.54 9.12
C GLU A 135 13.15 4.14 8.59
N ARG A 136 12.16 4.01 7.69
CA ARG A 136 11.79 2.70 7.17
C ARG A 136 12.88 2.20 6.23
N GLU A 137 13.45 1.05 6.53
CA GLU A 137 14.40 0.37 5.66
C GLU A 137 13.72 -0.28 4.44
N ILE A 138 14.53 -0.63 3.44
CA ILE A 138 14.10 -1.41 2.28
C ILE A 138 14.30 -2.89 2.58
N HIS A 139 13.24 -3.57 3.04
CA HIS A 139 13.28 -5.01 3.29
C HIS A 139 12.96 -5.81 2.03
N ASN A 140 13.80 -6.81 1.73
CA ASN A 140 13.62 -7.71 0.58
C ASN A 140 12.62 -8.85 0.87
N ASP A 141 12.36 -9.17 2.14
CA ASP A 141 11.68 -10.41 2.55
C ASP A 141 10.22 -10.22 2.99
N ARG A 142 9.45 -9.40 2.27
CA ARG A 142 8.03 -9.25 2.61
C ARG A 142 7.25 -10.51 2.22
N GLN A 143 7.08 -11.42 3.17
CA GLN A 143 6.20 -12.56 3.02
C GLN A 143 4.73 -12.11 2.98
N ARG A 144 3.98 -12.61 1.99
CA ARG A 144 2.54 -12.39 1.89
C ARG A 144 1.86 -12.98 3.14
N LYS A 145 1.03 -12.19 3.82
CA LYS A 145 0.37 -12.59 5.08
C LYS A 145 -1.07 -13.08 4.91
N SER A 146 -1.68 -12.82 3.76
CA SER A 146 -3.06 -13.24 3.46
C SER A 146 -3.24 -13.52 1.97
N VAL A 147 -4.17 -14.42 1.65
CA VAL A 147 -4.65 -14.70 0.28
C VAL A 147 -6.16 -14.54 0.29
N GLY A 148 -6.71 -13.79 -0.66
CA GLY A 148 -8.14 -13.56 -0.78
C GLY A 148 -8.59 -13.62 -2.24
N VAL A 149 -9.86 -13.96 -2.42
CA VAL A 149 -10.58 -13.90 -3.70
C VAL A 149 -11.91 -13.23 -3.42
N GLU A 150 -12.21 -12.20 -4.20
CA GLU A 150 -13.45 -11.43 -4.10
C GLU A 150 -13.93 -11.07 -5.50
N ARG A 151 -15.24 -10.88 -5.64
CA ARG A 151 -15.88 -10.47 -6.89
C ARG A 151 -16.98 -9.46 -6.59
N THR A 152 -16.90 -8.29 -7.23
CA THR A 152 -18.05 -7.39 -7.34
C THR A 152 -18.96 -7.93 -8.45
N LEU A 153 -20.23 -8.09 -8.15
CA LEU A 153 -21.23 -8.61 -9.08
C LEU A 153 -21.73 -7.49 -10.01
N ALA A 154 -22.32 -7.87 -11.14
CA ALA A 154 -22.94 -6.90 -12.06
C ALA A 154 -24.27 -6.35 -11.51
N GLU A 155 -24.99 -7.20 -10.78
CA GLU A 155 -26.25 -6.89 -10.11
C GLU A 155 -26.15 -7.32 -8.63
N ASP A 156 -26.86 -6.61 -7.76
CA ASP A 156 -26.97 -6.98 -6.35
C ASP A 156 -27.76 -8.28 -6.20
N ILE A 157 -27.38 -9.09 -5.23
CA ILE A 157 -28.10 -10.32 -4.87
C ILE A 157 -28.91 -10.09 -3.60
N HIS A 158 -30.03 -10.78 -3.48
CA HIS A 158 -30.94 -10.62 -2.35
C HIS A 158 -31.27 -11.94 -1.65
N GLU A 159 -30.96 -13.07 -2.28
CA GLU A 159 -31.26 -14.40 -1.75
C GLU A 159 -29.98 -15.15 -1.35
N TRP A 160 -30.06 -15.88 -0.24
CA TRP A 160 -28.94 -16.68 0.27
C TRP A 160 -28.40 -17.71 -0.75
N PRO A 161 -29.23 -18.46 -1.51
CA PRO A 161 -28.75 -19.40 -2.51
C PRO A 161 -27.85 -18.77 -3.58
N GLU A 162 -28.08 -17.51 -3.94
CA GLU A 162 -27.23 -16.78 -4.90
C GLU A 162 -25.85 -16.53 -4.30
N CYS A 163 -25.81 -16.12 -3.02
CA CYS A 163 -24.57 -15.90 -2.28
C CYS A 163 -23.76 -17.20 -2.14
N GLU A 164 -24.43 -18.30 -1.79
CA GLU A 164 -23.81 -19.62 -1.68
C GLU A 164 -23.20 -20.07 -3.01
N ALA A 165 -23.93 -19.93 -4.11
CA ALA A 165 -23.43 -20.26 -5.45
C ALA A 165 -22.18 -19.42 -5.82
N ILE A 166 -22.11 -18.16 -5.40
CA ILE A 166 -20.92 -17.33 -5.61
C ILE A 166 -19.74 -17.84 -4.79
N ILE A 167 -19.95 -18.15 -3.50
CA ILE A 167 -18.90 -18.70 -2.63
C ILE A 167 -18.34 -20.01 -3.22
N GLU A 168 -19.22 -20.89 -3.68
CA GLU A 168 -18.85 -22.15 -4.35
C GLU A 168 -17.98 -21.93 -5.59
N ASN A 169 -18.22 -20.84 -6.33
CA ASN A 169 -17.41 -20.46 -7.49
C ASN A 169 -16.08 -19.79 -7.11
N LEU A 170 -16.01 -19.06 -5.99
CA LEU A 170 -14.79 -18.38 -5.54
C LEU A 170 -13.82 -19.33 -4.83
N TYR A 171 -14.34 -20.36 -4.16
CA TYR A 171 -13.54 -21.27 -3.34
C TYR A 171 -12.41 -21.98 -4.12
N PRO A 172 -12.65 -22.60 -5.31
CA PRO A 172 -11.59 -23.27 -6.07
C PRO A 172 -10.45 -22.31 -6.46
N GLU A 173 -10.77 -21.05 -6.76
CA GLU A 173 -9.77 -20.03 -7.07
C GLU A 173 -8.94 -19.65 -5.83
N LEU A 174 -9.58 -19.57 -4.66
CA LEU A 174 -8.88 -19.32 -3.40
C LEU A 174 -7.94 -20.48 -3.06
N GLU A 175 -8.43 -21.71 -3.15
CA GLU A 175 -7.65 -22.93 -2.94
C GLU A 175 -6.46 -22.99 -3.90
N ARG A 176 -6.68 -22.78 -5.20
CA ARG A 176 -5.62 -22.75 -6.22
C ARG A 176 -4.57 -21.68 -5.93
N ARG A 177 -4.98 -20.47 -5.50
CA ARG A 177 -4.05 -19.39 -5.15
C ARG A 177 -3.25 -19.71 -3.88
N LEU A 178 -3.88 -20.33 -2.88
CA LEU A 178 -3.22 -20.73 -1.64
C LEU A 178 -2.24 -21.87 -1.89
N ALA A 179 -2.64 -22.91 -2.63
CA ALA A 179 -1.82 -24.08 -2.94
C ALA A 179 -0.48 -23.70 -3.60
N LYS A 180 -0.44 -22.62 -4.39
CA LYS A 180 0.80 -22.10 -5.00
C LYS A 180 1.85 -21.62 -3.99
N VAL A 181 1.43 -21.19 -2.80
CA VAL A 181 2.33 -20.67 -1.76
C VAL A 181 2.38 -21.55 -0.51
N LYS A 182 1.34 -22.36 -0.28
CA LYS A 182 1.17 -23.30 0.82
C LYS A 182 0.45 -24.55 0.30
N PRO A 183 1.18 -25.53 -0.26
CA PRO A 183 0.59 -26.73 -0.87
C PRO A 183 -0.23 -27.60 0.10
N ASP A 184 0.05 -27.54 1.40
CA ASP A 184 -0.67 -28.23 2.47
C ASP A 184 -1.99 -27.55 2.88
N LEU A 185 -2.22 -26.32 2.37
CA LEU A 185 -3.36 -25.45 2.68
C LEU A 185 -3.46 -25.05 4.16
N LEU A 186 -2.37 -25.15 4.92
CA LEU A 186 -2.35 -24.72 6.32
C LEU A 186 -2.43 -23.20 6.43
N ILE A 187 -3.30 -22.74 7.33
CA ILE A 187 -3.62 -21.33 7.55
C ILE A 187 -3.78 -21.06 9.04
N ALA A 188 -3.72 -19.79 9.43
CA ALA A 188 -4.04 -19.37 10.80
C ALA A 188 -5.54 -19.05 10.97
N ARG A 189 -6.17 -18.49 9.93
CA ARG A 189 -7.54 -17.97 9.96
C ARG A 189 -8.16 -18.08 8.56
N GLN A 190 -9.49 -18.22 8.50
CA GLN A 190 -10.28 -18.06 7.28
C GLN A 190 -11.52 -17.21 7.57
N GLY A 191 -12.13 -16.64 6.52
CA GLY A 191 -13.28 -15.77 6.66
C GLY A 191 -13.92 -15.36 5.35
N ILE A 192 -15.06 -14.67 5.46
CA ILE A 192 -15.84 -14.13 4.34
C ILE A 192 -15.95 -12.62 4.49
N LYS A 193 -15.98 -11.93 3.35
CA LYS A 193 -16.22 -10.49 3.28
C LYS A 193 -17.44 -10.22 2.40
N LEU A 194 -18.38 -9.43 2.92
CA LEU A 194 -19.56 -8.96 2.21
C LEU A 194 -19.50 -7.45 2.06
N LYS A 195 -19.93 -6.95 0.91
CA LYS A 195 -20.11 -5.52 0.63
C LYS A 195 -21.56 -5.29 0.24
N PHE A 196 -22.22 -4.37 0.93
CA PHE A 196 -23.62 -4.02 0.66
C PHE A 196 -23.74 -2.86 -0.33
N ASN A 197 -24.95 -2.61 -0.82
CA ASN A 197 -25.26 -1.58 -1.81
C ASN A 197 -24.98 -0.15 -1.31
N ASP A 198 -25.01 0.06 0.00
CA ASP A 198 -24.62 1.31 0.67
C ASP A 198 -23.10 1.42 0.91
N PHE A 199 -22.32 0.51 0.30
CA PHE A 199 -20.86 0.40 0.37
C PHE A 199 -20.31 0.01 1.75
N GLN A 200 -21.16 -0.33 2.73
CA GLN A 200 -20.70 -0.90 3.99
C GLN A 200 -20.06 -2.28 3.75
N LEU A 201 -18.99 -2.55 4.49
CA LEU A 201 -18.22 -3.79 4.42
C LEU A 201 -18.33 -4.51 5.76
N THR A 202 -18.68 -5.79 5.72
CA THR A 202 -18.57 -6.70 6.86
C THR A 202 -17.56 -7.79 6.53
N THR A 203 -16.68 -8.09 7.48
CA THR A 203 -15.76 -9.23 7.40
C THR A 203 -15.94 -10.09 8.64
N GLN A 204 -16.15 -11.38 8.44
CA GLN A 204 -16.22 -12.35 9.52
C GLN A 204 -15.11 -13.37 9.31
N GLU A 205 -14.23 -13.51 10.31
CA GLU A 205 -13.08 -14.42 10.27
C GLU A 205 -12.89 -15.12 11.62
N HIS A 206 -12.40 -16.35 11.58
CA HIS A 206 -12.12 -17.15 12.76
C HIS A 206 -10.81 -17.94 12.59
N VAL A 207 -10.25 -18.40 13.72
CA VAL A 207 -9.07 -19.28 13.70
C VAL A 207 -9.47 -20.60 13.09
N TRP A 208 -8.75 -21.02 12.05
CA TRP A 208 -8.98 -22.29 11.39
C TRP A 208 -7.65 -22.79 10.83
N PRO A 209 -7.31 -24.08 11.02
CA PRO A 209 -5.95 -24.56 10.79
C PRO A 209 -5.64 -24.89 9.32
N ARG A 210 -6.67 -25.17 8.51
CA ARG A 210 -6.52 -25.59 7.13
C ARG A 210 -7.70 -25.13 6.29
N LEU A 211 -7.45 -24.54 5.13
CA LEU A 211 -8.52 -24.07 4.26
C LEU A 211 -9.42 -25.24 3.87
N ASN A 212 -10.69 -25.18 4.28
CA ASN A 212 -11.73 -26.10 3.86
C ASN A 212 -13.12 -25.44 3.97
N LYS A 213 -14.12 -26.04 3.33
CA LYS A 213 -15.50 -25.54 3.35
C LYS A 213 -16.22 -25.76 4.69
N GLU A 214 -15.83 -26.76 5.46
CA GLU A 214 -16.47 -27.12 6.74
C GLU A 214 -16.34 -26.03 7.82
N GLY A 215 -15.27 -25.22 7.77
CA GLY A 215 -15.12 -24.06 8.66
C GLY A 215 -16.06 -22.90 8.30
N SER A 216 -16.49 -22.79 7.05
CA SER A 216 -17.41 -21.74 6.56
C SER A 216 -18.84 -21.92 7.10
N ASP A 217 -19.24 -23.18 7.33
CA ASP A 217 -20.62 -23.56 7.66
C ASP A 217 -20.97 -23.44 9.14
N ARG A 218 -19.99 -23.40 10.06
CA ARG A 218 -20.26 -23.37 11.51
C ARG A 218 -20.94 -22.09 12.00
N HIS A 219 -20.99 -21.03 11.19
CA HIS A 219 -21.76 -19.82 11.52
C HIS A 219 -23.24 -19.89 11.13
N ARG A 220 -23.72 -20.98 10.50
CA ARG A 220 -25.15 -21.23 10.27
C ARG A 220 -26.00 -21.28 11.55
N ALA A 221 -25.40 -21.44 12.73
CA ALA A 221 -26.12 -21.67 13.99
C ALA A 221 -26.18 -20.49 14.97
N GLN A 222 -25.60 -19.32 14.66
CA GLN A 222 -25.52 -18.22 15.64
C GLN A 222 -26.09 -16.87 15.20
N SER A 223 -26.63 -16.75 13.98
CA SER A 223 -27.16 -15.49 13.45
C SER A 223 -28.68 -15.50 13.16
N LEU A 224 -29.41 -16.50 13.67
CA LEU A 224 -30.88 -16.57 13.62
C LEU A 224 -31.51 -16.52 15.02
N GLY A 225 -30.90 -15.74 15.93
CA GLY A 225 -31.44 -15.42 17.25
C GLY A 225 -31.56 -13.92 17.44
#